data_AF-A0A3D3AAW0-F1
#
_entry.id   AF-A0A3D3AAW0-F1
#
_cell.length_a   1.000
_cell.length_b   1.000
_cell.length_c   1.000
_cell.angle_alpha   90.00
_cell.angle_beta   90.00
_cell.angle_gamma   90.00
#
_symmetry.space_group_name_H-M   'P 1'
#
loop_
_entity.id
_entity.type
_entity.pdbx_description
1 polymer ?
#
loop_
_entity_poly.entity_id
_entity_poly.type
_entity_poly.pdbx_seq_one_letter_code
_entity_poly.pdbx_strand_id
1 'polypeptide(L)'
;FTNAIRSGAFYGTTGPFMELTLGGAQIGETHQGRNPILRGRIFSADWARADTLRVQLNGKTMHTLRLAPNGRFELPLEFAADGYVTIEAEGEAQDIYQAIYPGFFPYVYSNPIYVDADGDGAWIPPGLGG
;
A
#
# COMPACT_ATOMS: atom_id res chain seq x y z
N PHE A 1 20.30 1.45 -5.14
CA PHE A 1 19.80 2.27 -4.02
C PHE A 1 19.20 3.59 -4.50
N THR A 2 19.99 4.50 -5.09
CA THR A 2 19.53 5.83 -5.55
C THR A 2 18.41 5.79 -6.60
N ASN A 3 18.40 4.78 -7.48
CA ASN A 3 17.36 4.63 -8.50
C ASN A 3 15.99 4.27 -7.90
N ALA A 4 15.92 3.43 -6.86
CA ALA A 4 14.67 3.04 -6.22
C ALA A 4 14.01 4.21 -5.47
N ILE A 5 14.82 5.07 -4.83
CA ILE A 5 14.31 6.29 -4.21
C ILE A 5 13.79 7.26 -5.28
N ARG A 6 14.54 7.43 -6.38
CA ARG A 6 14.14 8.30 -7.49
C ARG A 6 12.87 7.81 -8.19
N SER A 7 12.65 6.50 -8.28
CA SER A 7 11.46 5.90 -8.87
C SER A 7 10.30 5.75 -7.89
N GLY A 8 10.42 6.24 -6.65
CA GLY A 8 9.38 6.10 -5.64
C GLY A 8 9.15 4.68 -5.12
N ALA A 9 10.02 3.72 -5.45
CA ALA A 9 9.93 2.32 -5.03
C ALA A 9 10.39 2.11 -3.58
N PHE A 10 9.70 2.75 -2.63
CA PHE A 10 9.97 2.63 -1.20
C PHE A 10 8.69 2.57 -0.36
N TYR A 11 8.83 2.06 0.86
CA TYR A 11 7.79 2.08 1.89
C TYR A 11 8.44 2.34 3.24
N GLY A 12 7.68 2.88 4.19
CA GLY A 12 8.14 3.10 5.56
C GLY A 12 7.55 2.08 6.50
N THR A 13 8.29 1.70 7.55
CA THR A 13 7.82 0.74 8.56
C THR A 13 8.45 0.95 9.92
N THR A 14 7.73 0.57 10.97
CA THR A 14 8.18 0.45 12.36
C THR A 14 8.24 -1.01 12.84
N GLY A 15 8.14 -1.99 11.93
CA GLY A 15 8.27 -3.41 12.25
C GLY A 15 7.72 -4.33 11.17
N PRO A 16 6.46 -4.15 10.72
CA PRO A 16 5.87 -4.95 9.65
C PRO A 16 6.54 -4.70 8.28
N PHE A 17 6.90 -5.74 7.54
CA PHE A 17 7.38 -5.60 6.16
C PHE A 17 6.25 -5.82 5.16
N MET A 18 6.43 -5.36 3.92
CA MET A 18 5.39 -5.53 2.89
C MET A 18 5.93 -6.00 1.54
N GLU A 19 5.07 -6.74 0.85
CA GLU A 19 5.07 -6.95 -0.59
C GLU A 19 3.75 -6.42 -1.16
N LEU A 20 3.79 -5.73 -2.30
CA LEU A 20 2.61 -5.12 -2.92
C LEU A 20 2.76 -5.05 -4.44
N THR A 21 1.68 -5.41 -5.13
CA THR A 21 1.54 -5.24 -6.58
C THR A 21 0.11 -4.85 -6.95
N LEU A 22 -0.06 -4.12 -8.04
CA LEU A 22 -1.36 -3.77 -8.62
C LEU A 22 -1.36 -4.17 -10.10
N GLY A 23 -2.09 -5.23 -10.45
CA GLY A 23 -2.08 -5.73 -11.83
C GLY A 23 -0.67 -6.04 -12.37
N GLY A 24 0.25 -6.42 -11.48
CA GLY A 24 1.67 -6.69 -11.79
C GLY A 24 2.62 -5.52 -11.57
N ALA A 25 2.14 -4.27 -11.55
CA ALA A 25 2.96 -3.09 -11.26
C ALA A 25 3.38 -3.04 -9.78
N GLN A 26 4.61 -2.65 -9.51
CA GLN A 26 5.19 -2.50 -8.18
C GLN A 26 5.08 -1.05 -7.66
N ILE A 27 5.45 -0.84 -6.40
CA ILE A 27 5.49 0.50 -5.77
C ILE A 27 6.38 1.44 -6.61
N GLY A 28 5.86 2.62 -6.92
CA GLY A 28 6.51 3.62 -7.78
C GLY A 28 6.32 3.42 -9.28
N GLU A 29 5.74 2.29 -9.71
CA GLU A 29 5.42 2.02 -11.11
C GLU A 29 3.97 2.41 -11.46
N THR A 30 3.64 2.31 -12.75
CA THR A 30 2.30 2.59 -13.29
C THR A 30 1.66 1.32 -13.83
N HIS A 31 0.44 1.02 -13.37
CA HIS A 31 -0.44 0.03 -13.99
C HIS A 31 -1.25 0.68 -15.11
N GLN A 32 -1.46 -0.05 -16.22
CA GLN A 32 -2.35 0.35 -17.30
C GLN A 32 -3.65 -0.46 -17.25
N GLY A 33 -4.79 0.24 -17.20
CA GLY A 33 -6.13 -0.33 -17.20
C GLY A 33 -6.96 -0.02 -15.96
N ARG A 34 -8.26 -0.34 -16.04
CA ARG A 34 -9.26 0.12 -15.06
C ARG A 34 -9.59 -0.86 -13.94
N ASN A 35 -9.30 -2.15 -14.14
CA ASN A 35 -9.75 -3.21 -13.24
C ASN A 35 -8.59 -4.11 -12.76
N PRO A 36 -7.51 -3.54 -12.19
CA PRO A 36 -6.44 -4.35 -11.62
C PRO A 36 -6.88 -5.08 -10.36
N ILE A 37 -6.12 -6.12 -10.03
CA ILE A 37 -6.17 -6.76 -8.72
C ILE A 37 -4.98 -6.28 -7.91
N LEU A 38 -5.25 -5.70 -6.74
CA LEU A 38 -4.25 -5.38 -5.73
C LEU A 38 -3.92 -6.66 -4.95
N ARG A 39 -2.65 -7.06 -4.96
CA ARG A 39 -2.16 -8.22 -4.21
C ARG A 39 -1.03 -7.79 -3.31
N GLY A 40 -1.05 -8.29 -2.09
CA GLY A 40 0.06 -8.04 -1.19
C GLY A 40 0.13 -8.99 -0.02
N ARG A 41 1.19 -8.79 0.75
CA ARG A 41 1.42 -9.49 2.00
C ARG A 41 2.08 -8.54 3.00
N ILE A 42 1.51 -8.49 4.19
CA ILE A 42 2.14 -7.84 5.34
C ILE A 42 2.81 -8.92 6.18
N PHE A 43 4.13 -8.87 6.28
CA PHE A 43 4.91 -9.74 7.13
C PHE A 43 5.03 -9.10 8.50
N SER A 44 4.64 -9.81 9.55
CA SER A 44 4.79 -9.32 10.92
C SER A 44 5.21 -10.45 11.83
N ALA A 45 6.09 -10.17 12.77
CA ALA A 45 6.27 -11.03 13.92
C ALA A 45 5.04 -10.90 14.84
N ASP A 46 4.71 -11.93 15.62
CA ASP A 46 3.54 -11.91 16.49
C ASP A 46 3.53 -10.75 17.48
N TRP A 47 4.71 -10.34 17.95
CA TRP A 47 4.88 -9.22 18.88
C TRP A 47 4.80 -7.85 18.22
N ALA A 48 4.85 -7.75 16.89
CA ALA A 48 4.76 -6.52 16.10
C ALA A 48 3.69 -6.65 15.01
N ARG A 49 2.56 -7.28 15.35
CA ARG A 49 1.55 -7.67 14.37
C ARG A 49 0.77 -6.48 13.86
N ALA A 50 0.86 -6.21 12.56
CA ALA A 50 -0.13 -5.40 11.86
C ALA A 50 -1.31 -6.28 11.43
N ASP A 51 -2.52 -5.78 11.64
CA ASP A 51 -3.72 -6.59 11.53
C ASP A 51 -4.91 -5.85 10.91
N THR A 52 -4.77 -4.54 10.71
CA THR A 52 -5.73 -3.67 10.06
C THR A 52 -5.07 -3.03 8.86
N LEU A 53 -5.60 -3.29 7.67
CA LEU A 53 -5.12 -2.77 6.39
C LEU A 53 -6.11 -1.73 5.87
N ARG A 54 -5.63 -0.53 5.54
CA ARG A 54 -6.35 0.50 4.79
C ARG A 54 -5.80 0.57 3.37
N VAL A 55 -6.68 0.44 2.40
CA VAL A 55 -6.36 0.67 0.98
C VAL A 55 -6.95 2.02 0.59
N GLN A 56 -6.08 2.89 0.09
CA GLN A 56 -6.41 4.27 -0.23
C GLN A 56 -6.30 4.50 -1.72
N LEU A 57 -7.31 5.17 -2.28
CA LEU A 57 -7.32 5.66 -3.64
C LEU A 57 -7.26 7.18 -3.58
N ASN A 58 -6.26 7.77 -4.23
CA ASN A 58 -6.09 9.22 -4.30
C ASN A 58 -6.10 9.89 -2.91
N GLY A 59 -5.45 9.25 -1.93
CA GLY A 59 -5.35 9.72 -0.54
C GLY A 59 -6.62 9.56 0.30
N LYS A 60 -7.65 8.88 -0.21
CA LYS A 60 -8.87 8.57 0.54
C LYS A 60 -8.97 7.08 0.79
N THR A 61 -9.23 6.69 2.04
CA THR A 61 -9.47 5.28 2.38
C THR A 61 -10.74 4.78 1.71
N MET A 62 -10.60 3.81 0.83
CA MET A 62 -11.72 3.16 0.14
C MET A 62 -12.09 1.83 0.79
N HIS A 63 -11.09 1.10 1.29
CA HIS A 63 -11.29 -0.18 1.95
C HIS A 63 -10.53 -0.22 3.27
N THR A 64 -11.15 -0.82 4.28
CA THR A 64 -10.51 -1.23 5.53
C THR A 64 -10.73 -2.73 5.71
N LEU A 65 -9.65 -3.48 5.86
CA LEU A 65 -9.65 -4.93 5.90
C LEU A 65 -8.96 -5.43 7.17
N ARG A 66 -9.52 -6.49 7.76
CA ARG A 66 -8.80 -7.27 8.76
C ARG A 66 -7.85 -8.22 8.05
N LEU A 67 -6.56 -8.18 8.38
CA LEU A 67 -5.58 -9.08 7.79
C LEU A 67 -5.68 -10.48 8.43
N ALA A 68 -5.65 -11.50 7.56
CA ALA A 68 -5.47 -12.88 8.00
C ALA A 68 -4.12 -13.06 8.71
N PRO A 69 -3.94 -14.09 9.56
CA PRO A 69 -2.66 -14.31 10.26
C PRO A 69 -1.43 -14.44 9.34
N ASN A 70 -1.61 -14.92 8.11
CA ASN A 70 -0.53 -15.02 7.13
C ASN A 70 -0.21 -13.68 6.41
N GLY A 71 -0.99 -12.64 6.69
CA GLY A 71 -0.85 -11.27 6.18
C GLY A 71 -1.20 -11.09 4.70
N ARG A 72 -1.64 -12.14 4.00
CA ARG A 72 -1.96 -12.07 2.57
C ARG A 72 -3.32 -11.45 2.33
N PHE A 73 -3.42 -10.67 1.27
CA PHE A 73 -4.67 -10.08 0.81
C PHE A 73 -4.70 -9.97 -0.71
N GLU A 74 -5.92 -10.01 -1.25
CA GLU A 74 -6.21 -9.80 -2.65
C GLU A 74 -7.50 -8.99 -2.75
N LEU A 75 -7.50 -7.91 -3.52
CA LEU A 75 -8.62 -6.98 -3.63
C LEU A 75 -8.75 -6.48 -5.08
N PRO A 76 -9.83 -6.81 -5.80
CA PRO A 76 -10.11 -6.18 -7.08
C PRO A 76 -10.45 -4.70 -6.85
N LEU A 77 -9.86 -3.83 -7.67
CA LEU A 77 -10.10 -2.39 -7.66
C LEU A 77 -10.70 -1.93 -8.99
N GLU A 78 -11.39 -0.79 -8.97
CA GLU A 78 -11.95 -0.16 -10.15
C GLU A 78 -11.58 1.33 -10.19
N PHE A 79 -11.13 1.77 -11.36
CA PHE A 79 -10.70 3.15 -11.61
C PHE A 79 -11.55 3.77 -12.71
N ALA A 80 -12.26 4.85 -12.38
CA ALA A 80 -13.03 5.62 -13.34
C ALA A 80 -12.14 6.54 -14.20
N ALA A 81 -11.00 6.95 -13.64
CA ALA A 81 -10.00 7.82 -14.24
C ALA A 81 -8.64 7.53 -13.60
N ASP A 82 -7.59 8.16 -14.12
CA ASP A 82 -6.25 8.09 -13.59
C ASP A 82 -6.16 8.40 -12.10
N GLY A 83 -5.21 7.75 -11.46
CA GLY A 83 -5.02 7.94 -10.03
C GLY A 83 -3.90 7.11 -9.47
N TYR A 84 -3.95 6.88 -8.17
CA TYR A 84 -2.92 6.10 -7.50
C TYR A 84 -3.47 5.38 -6.27
N VAL A 85 -2.83 4.26 -5.95
CA VAL A 85 -3.12 3.46 -4.77
C VAL A 85 -1.99 3.58 -3.79
N THR A 86 -2.32 3.82 -2.53
CA THR A 86 -1.43 3.59 -1.40
C THR A 86 -2.10 2.62 -0.43
N ILE A 87 -1.31 1.99 0.41
CA ILE A 87 -1.83 1.24 1.54
C ILE A 87 -1.16 1.65 2.83
N GLU A 88 -1.86 1.43 3.93
CA GLU A 88 -1.33 1.48 5.28
C GLU A 88 -1.78 0.24 6.03
N ALA A 89 -0.89 -0.40 6.77
CA ALA A 89 -1.27 -1.45 7.71
C ALA A 89 -0.74 -1.13 9.10
N GLU A 90 -1.61 -1.29 10.09
CA GLU A 90 -1.30 -1.00 11.49
C GLU A 90 -1.75 -2.14 12.41
N GLY A 91 -1.22 -2.13 13.62
CA GLY A 91 -1.71 -2.96 14.71
C GLY A 91 -1.46 -2.35 16.07
N GLU A 92 -1.95 -3.03 17.09
CA GLU A 92 -1.83 -2.59 18.47
C GLU A 92 -0.40 -2.79 19.00
N ALA A 93 0.10 -1.77 19.69
CA ALA A 93 1.43 -1.78 20.27
C ALA A 93 1.39 -2.42 21.67
N GLN A 94 1.43 -3.75 21.71
CA GLN A 94 1.42 -4.54 22.95
C GLN A 94 2.72 -4.39 23.75
N ASP A 95 2.73 -4.92 24.98
CA ASP A 95 3.81 -4.76 25.95
C ASP A 95 5.21 -5.08 25.39
N ILE A 96 5.36 -6.19 24.66
CA ILE A 96 6.65 -6.59 24.06
C ILE A 96 7.11 -5.56 23.01
N TYR A 97 6.19 -5.05 22.20
CA TYR A 97 6.50 -4.03 21.22
C TYR A 97 6.96 -2.74 21.91
N GLN A 98 6.19 -2.26 22.89
CA GLN A 98 6.49 -1.02 23.63
C GLN A 98 7.80 -1.11 24.41
N ALA A 99 8.18 -2.30 24.88
CA ALA A 99 9.46 -2.51 25.54
C ALA A 99 10.66 -2.32 24.59
N ILE A 100 10.48 -2.55 23.28
CA ILE A 100 11.55 -2.45 22.27
C ILE A 100 11.49 -1.11 21.53
N TYR A 101 10.29 -0.67 21.15
CA TYR A 101 10.02 0.56 20.39
C TYR A 101 8.99 1.45 21.12
N PRO A 102 9.38 2.05 22.26
CA PRO A 102 8.48 2.87 23.07
C PRO A 102 7.99 4.09 22.28
N GLY A 103 6.67 4.36 22.36
CA GLY A 103 6.04 5.51 21.71
C GLY A 103 5.72 5.32 20.22
N PHE A 104 6.03 4.16 19.64
CA PHE A 104 5.61 3.75 18.30
C PHE A 104 4.52 2.68 18.38
N PHE A 105 3.95 2.34 17.23
CA PHE A 105 3.07 1.19 17.04
C PHE A 105 3.46 0.43 15.78
N PRO A 106 3.16 -0.88 15.66
CA PRO A 106 3.39 -1.63 14.44
C PRO A 106 2.68 -0.96 13.25
N TYR A 107 3.46 -0.47 12.30
CA TYR A 107 2.94 0.31 11.19
C TYR A 107 3.79 0.12 9.94
N VAL A 108 3.13 0.08 8.78
CA VAL A 108 3.76 0.09 7.47
C VAL A 108 2.89 0.86 6.48
N TYR A 109 3.50 1.67 5.63
CA TYR A 109 2.80 2.42 4.59
C TYR A 109 3.60 2.43 3.29
N SER A 110 2.90 2.37 2.16
CA SER A 110 3.54 2.40 0.84
C SER A 110 3.60 3.79 0.24
N ASN A 111 4.60 4.02 -0.61
CA ASN A 111 4.43 4.98 -1.69
C ASN A 111 3.35 4.54 -2.69
N PRO A 112 2.94 5.45 -3.58
CA PRO A 112 1.94 5.17 -4.60
C PRO A 112 2.36 4.08 -5.60
N ILE A 113 1.39 3.28 -6.03
CA ILE A 113 1.37 2.65 -7.36
C ILE A 113 0.42 3.48 -8.21
N TYR A 114 0.89 3.99 -9.34
CA TYR A 114 0.10 4.84 -10.23
C TYR A 114 -0.80 3.98 -11.13
N VAL A 115 -1.90 4.57 -11.59
CA VAL A 115 -2.85 3.95 -12.50
C VAL A 115 -3.16 4.92 -13.62
N ASP A 116 -2.78 4.51 -14.82
CA ASP A 116 -3.21 5.06 -16.11
C ASP A 116 -4.45 4.25 -16.52
N ALA A 117 -5.63 4.83 -16.27
CA ALA A 117 -6.90 4.13 -16.35
C ALA A 117 -7.48 4.12 -17.77
N ASP A 118 -7.18 5.12 -18.59
CA ASP A 118 -7.58 5.14 -20.00
C ASP A 118 -6.53 4.52 -20.93
N GLY A 119 -5.31 4.28 -20.45
CA GLY A 119 -4.25 3.58 -21.15
C GLY A 119 -3.57 4.44 -22.21
N ASP A 120 -3.65 5.76 -22.10
CA ASP A 120 -3.07 6.68 -23.09
C ASP A 120 -1.54 6.86 -22.93
N GLY A 121 -0.96 6.30 -21.86
CA GLY A 121 0.46 6.36 -21.54
C GLY A 121 0.89 7.63 -20.81
N ALA A 122 -0.03 8.53 -20.49
CA ALA A 122 0.19 9.77 -19.78
C ALA A 122 -0.62 9.80 -18.48
N TRP A 123 0.03 9.48 -17.36
CA TRP A 123 -0.64 9.57 -16.06
C TRP A 123 -1.01 11.01 -15.71
N ILE A 124 -2.30 11.28 -15.53
CA ILE A 124 -2.83 12.57 -15.12
C ILE A 124 -3.12 12.56 -13.60
N PRO A 125 -2.53 13.47 -12.81
CA PRO A 125 -2.83 13.55 -11.39
C PRO A 125 -4.33 13.85 -11.13
N PRO A 126 -4.93 13.18 -10.13
CA PRO A 126 -6.31 13.44 -9.73
C PRO A 126 -6.55 14.92 -9.44
N GLY A 127 -7.62 15.47 -9.99
CA GLY A 127 -8.01 16.88 -9.81
C GLY A 127 -7.44 17.85 -10.85
N LEU A 128 -6.63 17.37 -11.81
CA LEU A 128 -6.18 18.15 -12.97
C LEU A 128 -6.74 17.63 -14.31
N GLY A 129 -7.26 16.40 -14.36
CA GLY A 129 -8.04 15.88 -15.48
C GLY A 129 -9.52 16.14 -15.26
N GLY A 130 -10.10 17.04 -16.06
CA GLY A 130 -11.53 17.35 -16.09
C GLY A 130 -12.06 17.30 -17.52
#